data_AF-A0A2M7PKP1-F1
#
_entry.id   AF-A0A2M7PKP1-F1
#
_cell.length_a   1.000
_cell.length_b   1.000
_cell.length_c   1.000
_cell.angle_alpha   90.00
_cell.angle_beta   90.00
_cell.angle_gamma   90.00
#
_symmetry.space_group_name_H-M   'P 1'
#
loop_
_entity.id
_entity.type
_entity.pdbx_description
1 polymer ?
#
loop_
_entity_poly.entity_id
_entity_poly.type
_entity_poly.pdbx_seq_one_letter_code
_entity_poly.pdbx_strand_id
1 'polypeptide(L)'
;DNAKKVIEVDMQEKGTDLHAASVVGDTVGDPFKDTSSVALNPIIKFTTLFGLLAMEIAISPAFRVVAPYFGVAFLAVALYFVYRSFYKMRIKN
;
A
#
# COMPACT_ATOMS: atom_id res chain seq x y z
N ASP A 1 -9.19 1.95 -18.59
CA ASP A 1 -9.38 0.86 -19.56
C ASP A 1 -10.75 0.85 -20.23
N ASN A 2 -11.84 0.53 -19.52
CA ASN A 2 -13.16 0.39 -20.17
C ASN A 2 -13.65 1.64 -20.91
N ALA A 3 -13.43 2.84 -20.36
CA ALA A 3 -13.76 4.09 -21.04
C ALA A 3 -12.96 4.29 -22.35
N LYS A 4 -11.68 3.87 -22.39
CA LYS A 4 -10.86 3.87 -23.60
C LYS A 4 -11.42 2.89 -24.63
N LYS A 5 -11.82 1.69 -24.20
CA LYS A 5 -12.40 0.65 -25.08
C LYS A 5 -13.72 1.10 -25.72
N VAL A 6 -14.57 1.84 -25.00
CA VAL A 6 -15.80 2.43 -25.58
C VAL A 6 -15.49 3.41 -26.71
N ILE A 7 -14.49 4.28 -26.53
CA ILE A 7 -14.07 5.24 -27.57
C ILE A 7 -13.47 4.51 -28.79
N GLU A 8 -12.71 3.44 -28.55
CA GLU A 8 -12.02 2.68 -29.60
C GLU A 8 -12.93 1.75 -30.41
N VAL A 9 -13.97 1.18 -29.78
CA VAL A 9 -14.81 0.13 -30.37
C VAL A 9 -16.20 0.63 -30.72
N ASP A 10 -16.89 1.30 -29.79
CA ASP A 10 -18.28 1.71 -29.97
C ASP A 10 -18.38 3.05 -30.71
N MET A 11 -17.45 3.98 -30.45
CA MET A 11 -17.43 5.30 -31.11
C MET A 11 -16.54 5.32 -32.36
N GLN A 12 -15.59 4.37 -32.49
CA GLN A 12 -14.61 4.30 -33.60
C GLN A 12 -13.75 5.57 -33.79
N GLU A 13 -13.68 6.45 -32.80
CA GLU A 13 -13.01 7.75 -32.85
C GLU A 13 -11.51 7.65 -32.51
N LYS A 14 -10.80 6.67 -33.09
CA LYS A 14 -9.36 6.49 -32.85
C LYS A 14 -8.55 7.64 -33.46
N GLY A 15 -7.62 8.19 -32.69
CA GLY A 15 -6.77 9.31 -33.11
C GLY A 15 -7.39 10.70 -32.90
N THR A 16 -8.57 10.79 -32.28
CA THR A 16 -9.15 12.06 -31.83
C THR A 16 -8.53 12.52 -30.50
N ASP A 17 -8.71 13.81 -30.17
CA ASP A 17 -8.30 14.36 -28.87
C ASP A 17 -8.97 13.63 -27.70
N LEU A 18 -10.20 13.13 -27.90
CA LEU A 18 -10.93 12.33 -26.92
C LEU A 18 -10.25 10.97 -26.69
N HIS A 19 -9.80 10.31 -27.76
CA HIS A 19 -9.03 9.06 -27.67
C HIS A 19 -7.70 9.28 -26.94
N ALA A 20 -6.96 10.34 -27.29
CA ALA A 20 -5.70 10.68 -26.63
C ALA A 20 -5.87 10.89 -25.13
N ALA A 21 -6.91 11.61 -24.69
CA ALA A 21 -7.22 11.81 -23.27
C ALA A 21 -7.53 10.48 -22.56
N SER A 22 -8.30 9.59 -23.19
CA SER A 22 -8.63 8.28 -22.61
C SER A 22 -7.44 7.32 -22.53
N VAL A 23 -6.47 7.42 -23.46
CA VAL A 23 -5.20 6.69 -23.43
C VAL A 23 -4.35 7.15 -22.25
N VAL A 24 -4.23 8.47 -22.03
CA VAL A 24 -3.50 9.00 -20.86
C VAL A 24 -4.13 8.48 -19.56
N GLY A 25 -5.46 8.55 -19.43
CA GLY A 25 -6.16 8.01 -18.26
C GLY A 25 -5.93 6.52 -18.04
N ASP A 26 -5.84 5.71 -19.09
CA ASP A 26 -5.52 4.29 -18.97
C ASP A 26 -4.06 4.05 -18.57
N THR A 27 -3.11 4.75 -19.19
CA THR A 27 -1.67 4.60 -18.86
C THR A 27 -1.36 5.00 -17.42
N VAL A 28 -2.07 5.99 -16.86
CA VAL A 28 -1.96 6.34 -15.44
C VAL A 28 -2.62 5.28 -14.55
N GLY A 29 -3.71 4.65 -15.01
CA GLY A 29 -4.44 3.62 -14.27
C GLY A 29 -3.79 2.24 -14.28
N ASP A 30 -2.98 1.91 -15.30
CA ASP A 30 -2.35 0.59 -15.47
C ASP A 30 -1.48 0.18 -14.26
N PRO A 31 -0.58 1.03 -13.74
CA PRO A 31 0.20 0.67 -12.55
C PRO A 31 -0.68 0.39 -11.33
N PHE A 32 -1.78 1.13 -11.15
CA PHE A 32 -2.66 0.95 -10.00
C PHE A 32 -3.51 -0.31 -10.12
N LYS A 33 -4.06 -0.59 -11.31
CA LYS A 33 -4.97 -1.72 -11.51
C LYS A 33 -4.22 -3.05 -11.59
N ASP A 34 -3.08 -3.11 -12.30
CA ASP A 34 -2.39 -4.36 -12.62
C ASP A 34 -1.26 -4.68 -11.66
N THR A 35 -0.67 -3.68 -10.99
CA THR A 35 0.47 -3.88 -10.09
C THR A 35 0.08 -3.62 -8.63
N SER A 36 -0.23 -2.38 -8.26
CA SER A 36 -0.44 -2.02 -6.85
C SER A 36 -1.68 -2.70 -6.26
N SER A 37 -2.82 -2.68 -6.96
CA SER A 37 -4.08 -3.26 -6.47
C SER A 37 -3.99 -4.77 -6.32
N VAL A 38 -3.41 -5.47 -7.30
CA VAL A 38 -3.19 -6.93 -7.24
C VAL A 38 -2.26 -7.30 -6.09
N ALA A 39 -1.24 -6.48 -5.81
CA ALA A 39 -0.27 -6.71 -4.73
C ALA A 39 -0.85 -6.52 -3.32
N LEU A 40 -1.91 -5.71 -3.14
CA LEU A 40 -2.46 -5.45 -1.81
C LEU A 40 -3.09 -6.69 -1.16
N ASN A 41 -3.77 -7.54 -1.94
CA ASN A 41 -4.42 -8.76 -1.42
C ASN A 41 -3.43 -9.73 -0.73
N PRO A 42 -2.31 -10.14 -1.34
CA PRO A 42 -1.33 -10.96 -0.65
C PRO A 42 -0.64 -10.20 0.50
N ILE A 43 -0.34 -8.91 0.36
CA ILE A 43 0.25 -8.12 1.45
C ILE A 43 -0.62 -8.18 2.71
N ILE A 44 -1.93 -7.96 2.57
CA ILE A 44 -2.87 -8.03 3.70
C ILE A 44 -2.89 -9.44 4.29
N LYS A 45 -3.04 -10.48 3.46
CA LYS A 45 -3.11 -11.87 3.92
C LYS A 45 -1.85 -12.33 4.65
N PHE A 46 -0.67 -11.97 4.16
CA PHE A 46 0.59 -12.33 4.82
C PHE A 46 0.81 -11.51 6.08
N THR A 47 0.51 -10.21 6.07
CA THR A 47 0.69 -9.34 7.25
C THR A 47 -0.22 -9.80 8.40
N THR A 48 -1.48 -10.16 8.11
CA THR A 48 -2.39 -10.69 9.15
C THR A 48 -1.96 -12.06 9.65
N LEU A 49 -1.51 -12.96 8.77
CA LEU A 49 -0.96 -14.26 9.15
C LEU A 49 0.24 -14.12 10.09
N PHE A 50 1.25 -13.31 9.72
CA PHE A 50 2.41 -13.10 10.57
C PHE A 50 2.07 -12.37 11.87
N GLY A 51 1.08 -11.46 11.85
CA GLY A 51 0.60 -10.79 13.06
C GLY A 51 0.01 -11.77 14.07
N LEU A 52 -0.80 -12.73 13.61
CA LEU A 52 -1.35 -13.79 14.47
C LEU A 52 -0.24 -14.69 15.04
N LEU A 53 0.71 -15.11 14.21
CA LEU A 53 1.85 -15.93 14.66
C LEU A 53 2.70 -15.18 15.70
N ALA A 54 2.97 -13.89 15.48
CA ALA A 54 3.70 -13.06 16.44
C ALA A 54 2.95 -12.94 17.78
N MET A 55 1.62 -12.82 17.74
CA MET A 55 0.78 -12.82 18.93
C MET A 55 0.86 -14.16 19.69
N GLU A 56 0.77 -15.29 18.99
CA GLU A 56 0.90 -16.63 19.60
C GLU A 56 2.27 -16.81 20.29
N ILE A 57 3.35 -16.37 19.65
CA ILE A 57 4.69 -16.39 20.23
C ILE A 57 4.75 -15.51 21.48
N ALA A 58 4.14 -14.32 21.46
CA ALA A 58 4.17 -13.39 22.59
C ALA A 58 3.43 -13.92 23.84
N ILE A 59 2.38 -14.72 23.67
CA ILE A 59 1.63 -15.32 24.79
C ILE A 59 2.23 -16.64 25.28
N SER A 60 3.15 -17.24 24.52
CA SER A 60 3.83 -18.48 24.88
C SER A 60 4.53 -18.38 26.25
N PRO A 61 4.41 -19.37 27.14
CA PRO A 61 5.00 -19.34 28.47
C PRO A 61 6.51 -19.06 28.48
N ALA A 62 7.23 -19.53 27.46
CA ALA A 62 8.68 -19.35 27.34
C ALA A 62 9.08 -17.90 27.00
N PHE A 63 8.19 -17.14 26.33
CA PHE A 63 8.51 -15.81 25.81
C PHE A 63 7.74 -14.67 26.51
N ARG A 64 6.73 -15.01 27.31
CA ARG A 64 5.81 -14.07 27.96
C ARG A 64 6.48 -13.03 28.86
N VAL A 65 7.60 -13.38 29.49
CA VAL A 65 8.36 -12.45 30.36
C VAL A 65 9.19 -11.47 29.52
N VAL A 66 9.67 -11.91 28.36
CA VAL A 66 10.56 -11.11 27.50
C VAL A 66 9.76 -10.26 26.49
N ALA A 67 8.58 -10.72 26.08
CA ALA A 67 7.71 -10.07 25.10
C ALA A 67 7.40 -8.57 25.42
N PRO A 68 7.12 -8.16 26.68
CA PRO A 68 6.89 -6.76 27.00
C PRO A 68 8.10 -5.86 26.73
N TYR A 69 9.32 -6.33 27.01
CA TYR A 69 10.54 -5.56 26.76
C TYR A 69 10.75 -5.30 25.27
N PHE A 70 10.54 -6.32 24.43
CA PHE A 70 10.54 -6.16 22.98
C PHE A 70 9.44 -5.19 22.53
N GLY A 71 8.23 -5.29 23.09
CA GLY A 71 7.13 -4.38 22.79
C GLY A 71 7.46 -2.91 23.08
N VAL A 72 8.04 -2.62 24.25
CA VAL A 72 8.46 -1.27 24.63
C VAL A 72 9.57 -0.76 23.70
N ALA A 73 10.54 -1.60 23.35
CA ALA A 73 11.61 -1.24 22.41
C ALA A 73 11.05 -0.92 21.01
N PHE A 74 10.17 -1.76 20.47
CA PHE A 74 9.51 -1.50 19.18
C PHE A 74 8.66 -0.23 19.21
N LEU A 75 7.93 0.02 20.30
CA LEU A 75 7.13 1.23 20.47
C LEU A 75 8.00 2.49 20.49
N ALA A 76 9.13 2.47 21.23
CA ALA A 76 10.06 3.59 21.27
C ALA A 76 10.65 3.89 19.88
N VAL A 77 11.03 2.85 19.13
CA VAL A 77 11.51 2.99 17.75
C VAL A 77 10.41 3.56 16.84
N ALA A 78 9.17 3.04 16.95
CA ALA A 78 8.04 3.53 16.16
C ALA A 78 7.76 5.02 16.45
N LEU A 79 7.75 5.42 17.72
CA LEU A 79 7.58 6.82 18.11
C LEU A 79 8.71 7.71 17.56
N TYR A 80 9.96 7.23 17.58
CA TYR A 80 11.07 7.94 16.96
C TYR A 80 10.87 8.12 15.45
N PHE A 81 10.44 7.08 14.72
CA PHE A 81 10.18 7.18 13.28
C PHE A 81 9.01 8.12 12.97
N VAL A 82 7.93 8.06 13.75
CA VAL A 82 6.78 8.97 13.64
C VAL A 82 7.26 10.41 13.83
N TYR A 83 7.96 10.68 14.93
CA TYR A 83 8.51 11.99 15.20
C TYR A 83 9.44 12.46 14.07
N ARG A 84 10.37 11.62 13.61
CA ARG A 84 11.24 11.95 12.48
C ARG A 84 10.45 12.29 11.23
N SER A 85 9.44 11.48 10.89
CA SER A 85 8.60 11.64 9.70
C SER A 85 7.90 13.00 9.71
N PHE A 86 7.17 13.31 10.79
CA PHE A 86 6.41 14.56 10.89
C PHE A 86 7.29 15.80 11.04
N TYR A 87 8.39 15.74 11.79
CA TYR A 87 9.17 16.93 12.13
C TYR A 87 10.35 17.20 11.19
N LYS A 88 10.91 16.19 10.50
CA LYS A 88 11.96 16.43 9.48
C LYS A 88 11.44 16.68 8.07
N MET A 89 10.19 16.33 7.77
CA MET A 89 9.57 16.65 6.46
C MET A 89 8.86 18.01 6.44
N ARG A 90 8.86 18.76 7.55
CA ARG A 90 8.31 20.12 7.58
C ARG A 90 9.26 21.04 6.82
N ILE A 91 8.91 21.37 5.57
CA ILE A 91 9.58 22.39 4.76
C ILE A 91 9.60 23.68 5.60
N LYS A 92 10.80 24.16 5.95
CA LYS A 92 10.97 25.51 6.49
C LYS A 92 10.76 26.46 5.32
N ASN A 93 9.71 27.29 5.39
CA ASN A 93 9.63 28.52 4.61
C ASN A 93 10.80 29.43 4.98
#